data_AF-A0A6M0HVV7-F1
#
_entry.id   AF-A0A6M0HVV7-F1
#
_cell.length_a   1.000
_cell.length_b   1.000
_cell.length_c   1.000
_cell.angle_alpha   90.00
_cell.angle_beta   90.00
_cell.angle_gamma   90.00
#
_symmetry.space_group_name_H-M   'P 1'
#
loop_
_entity.id
_entity.type
_entity.pdbx_description
1 polymer ?
#
loop_
_entity_poly.entity_id
_entity_poly.type
_entity_poly.pdbx_seq_one_letter_code
_entity_poly.pdbx_strand_id
1 'polypeptide(L)'
;MTTSVEISPAERTGLVNSLARGFLGRCPHCGTGKIFGRFLKVRPDCEACGLALHNHRADDLPPYVVIFIVGHLVGYVILEMEMNYDVPLWFQLSFWPLFTLGFALILLQPVKGAVVGLQYALGMGGFATLPLGPSPASARPEDVQIGSTDTRTHGLGPA
;
A
#
# COMPACT_ATOMS: atom_id res chain seq x y z
N MET A 1 -15.08 -29.23 -7.27
CA MET A 1 -13.61 -29.08 -7.16
C MET A 1 -13.26 -27.70 -7.68
N THR A 2 -13.17 -26.71 -6.80
CA THR A 2 -12.76 -25.35 -7.15
C THR A 2 -11.27 -25.37 -7.44
N THR A 3 -10.90 -25.20 -8.71
CA THR A 3 -9.53 -24.91 -9.11
C THR A 3 -9.15 -23.58 -8.49
N SER A 4 -8.38 -23.63 -7.39
CA SER A 4 -7.68 -22.48 -6.87
C SER A 4 -6.67 -22.07 -7.93
N VAL A 5 -7.05 -21.13 -8.79
CA VAL A 5 -6.13 -20.45 -9.68
C VAL A 5 -5.10 -19.80 -8.78
N GLU A 6 -3.89 -20.37 -8.73
CA GLU A 6 -2.75 -19.73 -8.09
C GLU A 6 -2.41 -18.49 -8.92
N ILE A 7 -3.01 -17.35 -8.55
CA ILE A 7 -2.71 -16.08 -9.18
C ILE A 7 -1.27 -15.72 -8.76
N SER A 8 -0.34 -15.92 -9.70
CA SER A 8 1.06 -15.57 -9.56
C SER A 8 1.16 -14.10 -9.10
N PRO A 9 2.03 -13.78 -8.12
CA PRO A 9 2.28 -12.39 -7.69
C PRO A 9 2.62 -11.44 -8.84
N ALA A 10 3.03 -11.96 -10.00
CA ALA A 10 3.31 -11.20 -11.22
C ALA A 10 2.07 -10.61 -11.91
N GLU A 11 0.86 -11.13 -11.67
CA GLU A 11 -0.39 -10.63 -12.26
C GLU A 11 -1.00 -9.48 -11.41
N ARG A 12 -0.64 -9.39 -10.14
CA ARG A 12 -0.87 -8.20 -9.32
C ARG A 12 0.13 -7.12 -9.73
N THR A 13 -0.28 -5.85 -9.75
CA THR A 13 0.63 -4.71 -10.01
C THR A 13 1.94 -4.91 -9.24
N GLY A 14 3.06 -4.91 -9.96
CA GLY A 14 4.35 -5.37 -9.41
C GLY A 14 4.63 -4.81 -8.02
N LEU A 15 5.23 -5.65 -7.16
CA LEU A 15 5.45 -5.41 -5.72
C LEU A 15 5.84 -3.96 -5.42
N VAL A 16 6.88 -3.46 -6.09
CA VAL A 16 7.42 -2.10 -5.92
C VAL A 16 6.36 -1.02 -6.19
N ASN A 17 5.55 -1.16 -7.24
CA ASN A 17 4.53 -0.18 -7.60
C ASN A 17 3.40 -0.17 -6.57
N SER A 18 2.98 -1.35 -6.09
CA SER A 18 1.95 -1.47 -5.06
C SER A 18 2.42 -0.88 -3.72
N LEU A 19 3.68 -1.09 -3.32
CA LEU A 19 4.26 -0.42 -2.16
C LEU A 19 4.35 1.09 -2.34
N ALA A 20 4.84 1.56 -3.48
CA ALA A 20 5.00 2.99 -3.74
C ALA A 20 3.65 3.72 -3.73
N ARG A 21 2.63 3.17 -4.39
CA ARG A 21 1.26 3.71 -4.36
C ARG A 21 0.72 3.74 -2.92
N GLY A 22 0.91 2.64 -2.18
CA GLY A 22 0.57 2.56 -0.77
C GLY A 22 1.26 3.63 0.08
N PHE A 23 2.57 3.84 -0.11
CA PHE A 23 3.36 4.85 0.58
C PHE A 23 2.84 6.27 0.32
N LEU A 24 2.39 6.55 -0.91
CA LEU A 24 1.73 7.82 -1.26
C LEU A 24 0.27 7.92 -0.78
N GLY A 25 -0.24 6.91 -0.05
CA GLY A 25 -1.62 6.86 0.43
C GLY A 25 -2.66 6.62 -0.68
N ARG A 26 -2.24 6.09 -1.82
CA ARG A 26 -3.08 5.80 -2.98
C ARG A 26 -3.35 4.31 -3.14
N CYS A 27 -4.50 3.99 -3.73
CA CYS A 27 -4.93 2.62 -3.95
C CYS A 27 -3.84 1.83 -4.71
N PRO A 28 -3.41 0.66 -4.21
CA PRO A 28 -2.33 -0.11 -4.83
C PRO A 28 -2.73 -0.63 -6.23
N HIS A 29 -4.02 -0.91 -6.44
CA HIS A 29 -4.56 -1.38 -7.71
C HIS A 29 -4.69 -0.29 -8.78
N CYS A 30 -5.43 0.80 -8.52
CA CYS A 30 -5.69 1.85 -9.52
C CYS A 30 -4.73 3.05 -9.47
N GLY A 31 -4.08 3.30 -8.34
CA GLY A 31 -3.15 4.42 -8.16
C GLY A 31 -3.78 5.82 -8.08
N THR A 32 -5.12 5.94 -8.14
CA THR A 32 -5.84 7.22 -8.13
C THR A 32 -6.63 7.45 -6.85
N GLY A 33 -7.40 6.46 -6.39
CA GLY A 33 -8.21 6.56 -5.18
C GLY A 33 -7.37 6.62 -3.89
N LYS A 34 -7.88 7.26 -2.84
CA LYS A 34 -7.19 7.35 -1.54
C LYS A 34 -7.47 6.12 -0.67
N ILE A 35 -6.43 5.56 -0.05
CA ILE A 35 -6.57 4.46 0.94
C ILE A 35 -7.17 5.00 2.25
N PHE A 36 -6.74 6.19 2.66
CA PHE A 36 -7.09 6.77 3.94
C PHE A 36 -8.25 7.77 3.78
N GLY A 37 -9.30 7.59 4.60
CA GLY A 37 -10.40 8.55 4.68
C GLY A 37 -10.19 9.62 5.74
N ARG A 38 -9.41 9.29 6.79
CA ARG A 38 -8.92 10.18 7.86
C ARG A 38 -7.51 9.71 8.23
N PHE A 39 -6.74 10.50 8.98
CA PHE A 39 -5.34 10.28 9.37
C PHE A 39 -4.84 8.81 9.26
N LEU A 40 -5.35 7.88 10.09
CA LEU A 40 -4.97 6.45 10.05
C LEU A 40 -6.13 5.50 9.71
N LYS A 41 -7.32 6.04 9.41
CA LYS A 41 -8.52 5.25 9.16
C LYS A 41 -8.57 4.87 7.68
N VAL A 42 -8.31 3.60 7.41
CA VAL A 42 -8.45 3.00 6.08
C VAL A 42 -9.92 2.98 5.69
N ARG A 43 -10.21 3.32 4.43
CA ARG A 43 -11.57 3.23 3.88
C ARG A 43 -11.96 1.77 3.64
N PRO A 44 -13.25 1.42 3.73
CA PRO A 44 -13.69 0.06 3.46
C PRO A 44 -13.46 -0.34 2.01
N ASP A 45 -13.66 0.60 1.09
CA ASP A 45 -13.57 0.40 -0.36
C ASP A 45 -12.91 1.61 -1.04
N CYS A 46 -12.25 1.36 -2.17
CA CYS A 46 -11.67 2.40 -3.02
C CYS A 46 -12.77 3.15 -3.79
N GLU A 47 -12.73 4.49 -3.79
CA GLU A 47 -13.72 5.33 -4.48
C GLU A 47 -13.62 5.31 -6.02
N ALA A 48 -12.46 4.92 -6.57
CA ALA A 48 -12.22 4.92 -8.01
C ALA A 48 -12.45 3.55 -8.66
N CYS A 49 -11.99 2.46 -8.01
CA CYS A 49 -12.05 1.10 -8.57
C CYS A 49 -12.90 0.12 -7.76
N GLY A 50 -13.48 0.54 -6.62
CA GLY A 50 -14.31 -0.34 -5.79
C GLY A 50 -13.55 -1.45 -5.05
N LEU A 51 -12.21 -1.41 -5.02
CA LEU A 51 -11.41 -2.40 -4.31
C LEU A 51 -11.72 -2.41 -2.80
N ALA A 52 -12.12 -3.56 -2.27
CA ALA A 52 -12.32 -3.78 -0.84
C ALA A 52 -10.99 -3.72 -0.06
N LEU A 53 -10.76 -2.61 0.64
CA LEU A 53 -9.56 -2.32 1.43
C LEU A 53 -9.67 -2.71 2.91
N HIS A 54 -10.86 -3.02 3.41
CA HIS A 54 -11.11 -3.37 4.82
C HIS A 54 -10.39 -4.66 5.27
N ASN A 55 -10.02 -5.55 4.35
CA ASN A 55 -9.42 -6.84 4.68
C ASN A 55 -7.98 -6.75 5.24
N HIS A 56 -7.32 -5.59 5.12
CA HIS A 56 -5.97 -5.40 5.67
C HIS A 56 -5.89 -5.74 7.17
N ARG A 57 -4.83 -6.46 7.55
CA ARG A 57 -4.48 -6.71 8.97
C ARG A 57 -3.09 -6.18 9.23
N ALA A 58 -2.96 -4.85 9.13
CA ALA A 58 -1.68 -4.16 9.02
C ALA A 58 -1.33 -3.35 10.28
N ASP A 59 -1.85 -3.69 11.45
CA ASP A 59 -1.80 -2.75 12.59
C ASP A 59 -0.48 -2.80 13.38
N ASP A 60 0.21 -3.96 13.44
CA ASP A 60 1.43 -4.11 14.24
C ASP A 60 2.72 -3.73 13.50
N LEU A 61 2.82 -4.00 12.19
CA LEU A 61 4.04 -3.78 11.41
C LEU A 61 4.43 -2.29 11.23
N PRO A 62 3.48 -1.35 10.98
CA PRO A 62 3.84 0.05 10.75
C PRO A 62 4.58 0.71 11.92
N PRO A 63 4.13 0.59 13.19
CA PRO A 63 4.87 1.14 14.33
C PRO A 63 6.32 0.63 14.43
N TYR A 64 6.57 -0.67 14.22
CA TYR A 64 7.93 -1.22 14.28
C TYR A 64 8.84 -0.63 13.20
N VAL A 65 8.34 -0.51 11.97
CA VAL A 65 9.10 0.08 10.86
C VAL A 65 9.39 1.56 11.12
N VAL A 66 8.42 2.32 11.66
CA VAL A 66 8.62 3.72 12.04
C VAL A 66 9.69 3.85 13.12
N ILE A 67 9.60 3.07 14.20
CA ILE A 67 10.58 3.11 15.31
C ILE A 67 11.98 2.76 14.81
N PHE A 68 12.10 1.76 13.93
CA PHE A 68 13.39 1.39 13.36
C PHE A 68 14.00 2.55 12.56
N ILE A 69 13.24 3.16 11.64
CA ILE A 69 13.72 4.27 10.81
C ILE A 69 14.06 5.48 11.67
N VAL A 70 13.14 5.90 12.54
CA VAL A 70 13.30 7.09 13.39
C VAL A 70 14.44 6.89 14.37
N GLY A 71 14.52 5.74 15.03
CA GLY A 71 15.57 5.43 15.99
C GLY A 71 16.97 5.45 15.37
N HIS A 72 17.15 4.89 14.18
CA HIS A 72 18.46 4.91 13.51
C HIS A 72 18.83 6.30 13.02
N LEU A 73 17.90 7.02 12.38
CA LEU A 73 18.19 8.36 11.87
C LEU A 73 18.43 9.36 13.00
N VAL A 74 17.49 9.46 13.95
CA VAL A 74 17.59 10.39 15.07
C VAL A 74 18.72 10.01 16.00
N GLY A 75 18.85 8.72 16.35
CA GLY A 75 19.92 8.25 17.22
C GLY A 75 21.32 8.47 16.64
N TYR A 76 21.51 8.23 15.33
CA TYR A 76 22.77 8.52 14.67
C TYR A 76 23.11 10.01 14.70
N VAL A 77 22.14 10.88 14.38
CA VAL A 77 22.40 12.33 14.39
C VAL A 77 22.65 12.85 15.80
N ILE A 78 21.95 12.33 16.82
CA ILE A 78 22.24 12.66 18.23
C ILE A 78 23.68 12.28 18.57
N LEU A 79 24.12 11.06 18.20
CA LEU A 79 25.46 10.58 18.49
C LEU A 79 26.53 11.43 17.81
N GLU A 80 26.38 11.74 16.51
CA GLU A 80 27.29 12.63 15.78
C GLU A 80 27.30 14.04 16.36
N MET A 81 26.16 14.54 16.81
CA MET A 81 26.07 15.86 17.43
C MET A 81 26.87 15.89 18.74
N GLU A 82 26.69 14.89 19.61
CA GLU A 82 27.35 14.81 20.91
C GLU A 82 28.87 14.59 20.81
N MET A 83 29.32 13.83 19.79
CA MET A 83 30.75 13.59 19.59
C MET A 83 31.50 14.80 19.04
N ASN A 84 30.84 15.66 18.25
CA ASN A 84 31.50 16.74 17.51
C ASN A 84 31.16 18.15 18.04
N TYR A 85 30.09 18.31 18.82
CA TYR A 85 29.59 19.61 19.27
C TYR A 85 29.20 19.59 20.75
N ASP A 86 29.55 20.65 21.47
CA ASP A 86 29.19 20.81 22.88
C ASP A 86 27.82 21.51 22.99
N VAL A 87 26.76 20.69 22.93
CA VAL A 87 25.39 21.18 22.76
C VAL A 87 24.69 21.24 24.11
N PRO A 88 24.03 22.36 24.44
CA PRO A 88 23.34 22.49 25.72
C PRO A 88 22.27 21.40 25.94
N LEU A 89 22.29 20.80 27.13
CA LEU A 89 21.35 19.73 27.52
C LEU A 89 19.87 20.12 27.37
N TRP A 90 19.53 21.39 27.67
CA TRP A 90 18.15 21.88 27.53
C TRP A 90 17.65 21.80 26.08
N PHE A 91 18.55 22.03 25.11
CA PHE A 91 18.23 21.93 23.69
C PHE A 91 17.97 20.48 23.33
N GLN A 92 18.84 19.56 23.74
CA GLN A 92 18.68 18.14 23.46
C GLN A 92 17.37 17.57 24.02
N LEU A 93 17.05 17.90 25.28
CA LEU A 93 15.83 17.44 25.95
C LEU A 93 14.54 18.04 25.38
N SER A 94 14.62 19.19 24.73
CA SER A 94 13.44 19.86 24.15
C SER A 94 13.27 19.51 22.67
N PHE A 95 14.33 19.65 21.89
CA PHE A 95 14.30 19.52 20.44
C PHE A 95 14.11 18.07 20.01
N TRP A 96 14.90 17.13 20.53
CA TRP A 96 14.88 15.75 20.05
C TRP A 96 13.54 15.04 20.31
N PRO A 97 12.90 15.16 21.49
CA PRO A 97 11.59 14.55 21.69
C PRO A 97 10.50 15.14 20.79
N LEU A 98 10.48 16.48 20.62
CA LEU A 98 9.52 17.15 19.74
C LEU A 98 9.71 16.75 18.28
N PHE A 99 10.98 16.74 17.82
CA PHE A 99 11.34 16.33 16.47
C PHE A 99 10.98 14.85 16.23
N THR A 100 11.34 13.97 17.15
CA THR A 100 11.05 12.53 17.07
C THR A 100 9.55 12.27 17.02
N LEU A 101 8.77 12.94 17.86
CA LEU A 101 7.32 12.82 17.88
C LEU A 101 6.71 13.28 16.55
N GLY A 102 7.08 14.45 16.06
CA GLY A 102 6.60 14.97 14.78
C GLY A 102 6.98 14.05 13.62
N PHE A 103 8.24 13.59 13.59
CA PHE A 103 8.74 12.73 12.54
C PHE A 103 8.06 11.35 12.53
N ALA A 104 7.85 10.75 13.69
CA ALA A 104 7.11 9.49 13.82
C ALA A 104 5.65 9.64 13.35
N LEU A 105 4.96 10.72 13.72
CA LEU A 105 3.57 10.97 13.28
C LEU A 105 3.46 11.14 11.76
N ILE A 106 4.41 11.87 11.15
CA ILE A 106 4.46 12.06 9.70
C ILE A 106 4.71 10.73 8.98
N LEU A 107 5.60 9.89 9.52
CA LEU A 107 6.00 8.63 8.90
C LEU A 107 4.98 7.51 9.09
N LEU A 108 4.13 7.58 10.11
CA LEU A 108 3.14 6.56 10.43
C LEU A 108 2.13 6.33 9.30
N GLN A 109 1.60 7.40 8.71
CA GLN A 109 0.62 7.31 7.62
C GLN A 109 1.18 6.67 6.33
N PRO A 110 2.33 7.13 5.77
CA PRO A 110 2.89 6.53 4.57
C PRO A 110 3.37 5.09 4.81
N VAL A 111 3.97 4.79 5.96
CA VAL A 111 4.37 3.40 6.28
C VAL A 111 3.14 2.51 6.35
N LYS A 112 2.06 2.91 7.04
CA LYS A 112 0.82 2.12 7.08
C LYS A 112 0.29 1.84 5.68
N GLY A 113 0.30 2.84 4.80
CA GLY A 113 -0.16 2.69 3.43
C GLY A 113 0.73 1.74 2.61
N ALA A 114 2.06 1.82 2.78
CA ALA A 114 3.00 0.90 2.15
C ALA A 114 2.78 -0.55 2.59
N VAL A 115 2.48 -0.79 3.86
CA VAL A 115 2.17 -2.14 4.38
C VAL A 115 0.87 -2.68 3.77
N VAL A 116 -0.15 -1.85 3.60
CA VAL A 116 -1.38 -2.25 2.89
C VAL A 116 -1.07 -2.60 1.43
N GLY A 117 -0.24 -1.80 0.76
CA GLY A 117 0.22 -2.09 -0.61
C GLY A 117 1.04 -3.38 -0.73
N LEU A 118 1.89 -3.67 0.27
CA LEU A 118 2.64 -4.92 0.37
C LEU A 118 1.69 -6.12 0.56
N GLN A 119 0.71 -6.02 1.47
CA GLN A 119 -0.30 -7.07 1.67
C GLN A 119 -1.10 -7.31 0.40
N TYR A 120 -1.48 -6.25 -0.32
CA TYR A 120 -2.14 -6.35 -1.61
C TYR A 120 -1.29 -7.10 -2.64
N ALA A 121 -0.02 -6.70 -2.82
CA ALA A 121 0.88 -7.32 -3.80
C ALA A 121 1.12 -8.82 -3.53
N LEU A 122 1.21 -9.19 -2.25
CA LEU A 122 1.42 -10.57 -1.82
C LEU A 122 0.11 -11.36 -1.65
N GLY A 123 -1.05 -10.73 -1.85
CA GLY A 123 -2.36 -11.36 -1.61
C GLY A 123 -2.63 -11.73 -0.15
N MET A 124 -1.88 -11.19 0.80
CA MET A 124 -2.03 -11.48 2.23
C MET A 124 -3.25 -10.76 2.81
N GLY A 125 -3.74 -11.17 3.98
CA GLY A 125 -4.82 -10.43 4.67
C GLY A 125 -6.12 -10.35 3.85
N GLY A 126 -6.57 -11.46 3.25
CA GLY A 126 -7.84 -11.51 2.52
C GLY A 126 -7.84 -10.88 1.13
N PHE A 127 -6.73 -10.29 0.67
CA PHE A 127 -6.61 -9.76 -0.69
C PHE A 127 -6.49 -10.86 -1.77
N ALA A 128 -6.18 -12.11 -1.40
CA ALA A 128 -6.06 -13.24 -2.32
C ALA A 128 -7.37 -13.61 -3.04
N THR A 129 -8.53 -13.34 -2.42
CA THR A 129 -9.84 -13.75 -2.96
C THR A 129 -10.53 -12.66 -3.78
N LEU A 130 -9.93 -11.47 -3.89
CA LEU A 130 -10.53 -10.37 -4.63
C LEU A 130 -10.33 -10.55 -6.14
N PRO A 131 -11.40 -10.41 -6.96
CA PRO A 131 -11.29 -10.44 -8.42
C PRO A 131 -10.31 -9.37 -8.89
N LEU A 132 -9.18 -9.79 -9.46
CA LEU A 132 -8.20 -8.89 -10.04
C LEU A 132 -8.64 -8.56 -11.46
N GLY A 133 -9.32 -7.42 -11.64
CA GLY A 133 -9.46 -6.80 -12.96
C GLY A 133 -8.17 -6.08 -13.36
N PRO A 134 -7.87 -5.90 -14.66
CA PRO A 134 -6.74 -5.10 -15.11
C PRO A 134 -6.76 -3.72 -14.47
N SER A 135 -5.61 -3.25 -13.99
CA SER A 135 -5.50 -1.84 -13.60
C SER A 135 -5.73 -1.00 -14.86
N PRO A 136 -6.64 -0.02 -14.88
CA PRO A 136 -6.80 0.85 -16.05
C PRO A 136 -5.51 1.60 -16.40
N ALA A 137 -4.55 1.70 -15.47
CA ALA A 137 -3.22 2.25 -15.69
C ALA A 137 -2.22 1.27 -16.35
N SER A 138 -2.50 -0.03 -16.39
CA SER A 138 -1.67 -1.07 -17.03
C SER A 138 -2.28 -1.63 -18.31
N ALA A 139 -3.45 -1.15 -18.74
CA ALA A 139 -4.04 -1.57 -20.00
C ALA A 139 -3.09 -1.15 -21.14
N ARG A 140 -2.39 -2.13 -21.71
CA ARG A 140 -1.75 -1.97 -23.01
C ARG A 140 -2.90 -1.78 -24.03
N PRO A 141 -2.76 -0.91 -25.05
CA PRO A 141 -3.85 -0.69 -26.02
C PRO A 141 -4.39 -1.98 -26.66
N GLU A 142 -3.56 -3.04 -26.75
CA GLU A 142 -3.92 -4.37 -27.26
C GLU A 142 -4.91 -5.15 -26.38
N ASP A 143 -4.83 -5.05 -25.05
CA ASP A 143 -5.66 -5.86 -24.14
C ASP A 143 -7.11 -5.37 -24.06
N VAL A 144 -7.38 -4.16 -24.54
CA VAL A 144 -8.73 -3.57 -24.61
C VAL A 144 -9.55 -4.17 -25.77
N GLN A 145 -8.91 -4.77 -26.78
CA GLN A 145 -9.61 -5.31 -27.96
C GLN A 145 -10.14 -6.74 -27.80
N ILE A 146 -9.71 -7.50 -26.79
CA ILE A 146 -10.08 -8.93 -26.66
C ILE A 146 -11.51 -9.13 -26.11
N GLY A 147 -12.16 -8.07 -25.61
CA GLY A 147 -13.50 -8.14 -25.02
C GLY A 147 -14.68 -7.76 -25.92
N SER A 148 -14.46 -7.47 -27.20
CA SER A 148 -15.53 -7.06 -28.12
C SER A 148 -15.83 -8.16 -29.14
N THR A 149 -17.03 -8.74 -29.03
CA THR A 149 -17.79 -9.51 -30.06
C THR A 149 -17.44 -10.99 -30.22
N ASP A 150 -18.28 -11.89 -29.68
CA ASP A 150 -19.04 -12.83 -30.52
C ASP A 150 -20.25 -13.39 -29.76
N THR A 151 -21.33 -12.61 -29.69
CA THR A 151 -22.67 -13.18 -29.47
C THR A 151 -23.16 -13.72 -30.80
N ARG A 152 -22.59 -14.84 -31.30
CA ARG A 152 -23.24 -15.63 -32.34
C ARG A 152 -24.02 -16.75 -31.68
N THR A 153 -25.32 -16.48 -31.58
CA THR A 153 -26.39 -17.46 -31.58
C THR A 153 -26.11 -18.57 -32.61
N HIS A 154 -25.61 -19.72 -32.16
CA HIS A 154 -25.90 -20.98 -32.85
C HIS A 154 -27.20 -21.49 -32.28
N GLY A 155 -28.27 -21.21 -33.02
CA GLY A 155 -29.62 -21.68 -32.73
C GLY A 155 -29.66 -23.19 -32.66
N LEU A 156 -30.32 -23.70 -31.63
CA LEU A 156 -30.93 -25.02 -31.66
C LEU A 156 -31.90 -25.07 -32.85
N GLY A 157 -31.71 -26.03 -33.73
CA GLY A 157 -32.74 -26.52 -34.65
C GLY A 157 -32.97 -28.01 -34.37
N PRO A 158 -34.21 -28.46 -34.10
CA PRO A 158 -34.54 -29.88 -33.97
C PRO A 158 -34.96 -30.50 -35.31
N ALA A 159 -34.43 -31.68 -35.64
CA ALA A 159 -35.10 -32.77 -36.36
C ALA A 159 -34.18 -34.00 -36.44
#